data_AF-A0A2P6WHN0-F1
#
_entry.id   AF-A0A2P6WHN0-F1
#
_cell.length_a   1.000
_cell.length_b   1.000
_cell.length_c   1.000
_cell.angle_alpha   90.00
_cell.angle_beta   90.00
_cell.angle_gamma   90.00
#
_symmetry.space_group_name_H-M   'P 1'
#
loop_
_entity.id
_entity.type
_entity.pdbx_description
1 polymer ?
#
loop_
_entity_poly.entity_id
_entity_poly.type
_entity_poly.pdbx_seq_one_letter_code
_entity_poly.pdbx_strand_id
1 'polypeptide(L)'
;MARAYSDDLRCKFLAAYERGEESLRKLSERFGVSLPYAKKIRQQLLRTGVMERIPQPRYGPVSRVTAEAERLLQDQVRANPDATLAELRQVLWNELRIEISRSQMSRLLHRMQLRRKKNASRR
;
A
#
# COMPACT_ATOMS: atom_id res chain seq x y z
N MET A 1 7.25 -1.65 -20.29
CA MET A 1 6.83 -2.48 -19.14
C MET A 1 6.01 -3.66 -19.65
N ALA A 2 6.19 -4.85 -19.08
CA ALA A 2 5.33 -5.99 -19.42
C ALA A 2 3.90 -5.72 -18.96
N ARG A 3 2.92 -5.91 -19.86
CA ARG A 3 1.50 -5.72 -19.57
C ARG A 3 0.94 -7.02 -19.00
N ALA A 4 0.17 -6.93 -17.91
CA ALA A 4 -0.56 -8.07 -17.40
C ALA A 4 -1.68 -8.47 -18.39
N TYR A 5 -1.98 -9.76 -18.44
CA TYR A 5 -3.20 -10.24 -19.09
C TYR A 5 -4.44 -9.65 -18.41
N SER A 6 -5.53 -9.54 -19.17
CA SER A 6 -6.82 -9.08 -18.65
C SER A 6 -7.42 -10.06 -17.65
N ASP A 7 -8.21 -9.54 -16.72
CA ASP A 7 -8.97 -10.36 -15.78
C ASP A 7 -10.01 -11.23 -16.51
N ASP A 8 -10.57 -10.75 -17.63
CA ASP A 8 -11.46 -11.54 -18.48
C ASP A 8 -10.80 -12.82 -19.00
N LEU A 9 -9.59 -12.72 -19.58
CA LEU A 9 -8.84 -13.89 -20.05
C LEU A 9 -8.56 -14.86 -18.90
N ARG A 10 -8.14 -14.31 -17.75
CA ARG A 10 -7.81 -15.08 -16.57
C ARG A 10 -9.02 -15.84 -16.01
N CYS A 11 -10.17 -15.18 -15.88
CA CYS A 11 -11.38 -15.78 -15.33
C CYS A 11 -11.95 -16.84 -16.29
N LYS A 12 -12.00 -16.57 -17.60
CA LYS A 12 -12.44 -17.55 -18.60
C LYS A 12 -11.56 -18.79 -18.62
N PHE A 13 -10.24 -18.62 -18.52
CA PHE A 13 -9.30 -19.73 -18.43
C PHE A 13 -9.54 -20.59 -17.19
N LEU A 14 -9.64 -19.96 -16.00
CA LEU A 14 -9.84 -20.68 -14.74
C LEU A 14 -11.18 -21.41 -14.72
N ALA A 15 -12.25 -20.77 -15.19
CA ALA A 15 -13.58 -21.39 -15.29
C ALA A 15 -13.60 -22.59 -16.25
N ALA A 16 -12.90 -22.51 -17.40
CA ALA A 16 -12.76 -23.65 -18.32
C ALA A 16 -12.01 -24.83 -17.67
N TYR A 17 -11.01 -24.54 -16.84
CA TYR A 17 -10.29 -25.56 -16.09
C TYR A 17 -11.15 -26.20 -14.99
N GLU A 18 -11.94 -25.40 -14.25
CA GLU A 18 -12.86 -25.91 -13.21
C GLU A 18 -13.97 -26.78 -13.78
N ARG A 19 -14.45 -26.49 -14.99
CA ARG A 19 -15.40 -27.35 -15.72
C ARG A 19 -14.81 -28.68 -16.17
N GLY A 20 -13.50 -28.89 -16.02
CA GLY A 20 -12.83 -30.12 -16.42
C GLY A 20 -12.76 -30.32 -17.94
N GLU A 21 -12.86 -29.24 -18.73
CA GLU A 21 -12.85 -29.33 -20.20
C GLU A 21 -11.61 -30.06 -20.71
N GLU A 22 -10.43 -29.70 -20.21
CA GLU A 22 -9.16 -30.29 -20.59
C GLU A 22 -8.08 -30.14 -19.50
N SER A 23 -6.90 -30.72 -19.76
CA SER A 23 -5.73 -30.52 -18.91
C SER A 23 -5.24 -29.08 -18.93
N LEU A 24 -4.60 -28.65 -17.83
CA LEU A 24 -4.07 -27.30 -17.67
C LEU A 24 -3.08 -26.90 -18.80
N ARG A 25 -2.34 -27.89 -19.33
CA ARG A 25 -1.41 -27.67 -20.46
C ARG A 25 -2.16 -27.37 -21.75
N LYS A 26 -3.14 -28.20 -22.12
CA LYS A 26 -3.90 -28.00 -23.35
C LYS A 26 -4.72 -26.71 -23.32
N LEU A 27 -5.33 -26.38 -22.17
CA LEU A 27 -5.99 -25.09 -21.98
C LEU A 27 -5.01 -23.92 -22.12
N SER A 28 -3.77 -24.05 -21.65
CA SER A 28 -2.79 -22.95 -21.79
C SER A 28 -2.47 -22.66 -23.26
N GLU A 29 -2.33 -23.70 -24.07
CA GLU A 29 -2.11 -23.59 -25.53
C GLU A 29 -3.35 -22.97 -26.22
N ARG A 30 -4.56 -23.47 -25.91
CA ARG A 30 -5.83 -22.97 -26.47
C ARG A 30 -6.08 -21.49 -26.16
N PHE A 31 -5.75 -21.05 -24.95
CA PHE A 31 -5.92 -19.65 -24.53
C PHE A 31 -4.73 -18.76 -24.88
N GLY A 32 -3.68 -19.29 -25.51
CA GLY A 32 -2.49 -18.52 -25.91
C GLY A 32 -1.68 -17.98 -24.72
N VAL A 33 -1.69 -18.70 -23.59
CA VAL A 33 -0.95 -18.34 -22.38
C VAL A 33 0.11 -19.39 -22.05
N SER A 34 1.18 -18.97 -21.38
CA SER A 34 2.24 -19.91 -21.02
C SER A 34 1.81 -20.87 -19.90
N LEU A 35 2.29 -22.11 -19.92
CA LEU A 35 2.05 -23.07 -18.85
C LEU A 35 2.50 -22.56 -17.46
N PRO A 36 3.65 -21.87 -17.30
CA PRO A 36 4.00 -21.24 -16.04
C PRO A 36 2.97 -20.20 -15.56
N TYR A 37 2.42 -19.39 -16.48
CA TYR A 37 1.35 -18.45 -16.15
C TYR A 37 0.10 -19.18 -15.65
N ALA A 38 -0.34 -20.22 -16.38
CA ALA A 38 -1.47 -21.05 -15.99
C ALA A 38 -1.31 -21.66 -14.58
N LYS A 39 -0.14 -22.23 -14.27
CA LYS A 39 0.18 -22.76 -12.94
C LYS A 39 0.12 -21.68 -11.87
N LYS A 40 0.72 -20.50 -12.14
CA LYS A 40 0.74 -19.37 -11.22
C LYS A 40 -0.66 -18.89 -10.85
N ILE A 41 -1.53 -18.69 -11.84
CA ILE A 41 -2.89 -18.18 -11.58
C ILE A 41 -3.76 -19.20 -10.85
N ARG A 42 -3.58 -20.50 -11.15
CA ARG A 42 -4.24 -21.59 -10.41
C ARG A 42 -3.79 -21.65 -8.95
N GLN A 43 -2.49 -21.57 -8.68
CA GLN A 43 -1.99 -21.56 -7.30
C GLN A 43 -2.53 -20.37 -6.51
N GLN A 44 -2.62 -19.19 -7.14
CA GLN A 44 -3.23 -18.02 -6.52
C GLN A 44 -4.72 -18.27 -6.21
N LEU A 45 -5.48 -18.84 -7.15
CA LEU A 45 -6.89 -19.20 -6.93
C LEU A 45 -7.02 -20.15 -5.74
N LEU A 46 -6.24 -21.24 -5.69
CA LEU A 46 -6.29 -22.20 -4.58
C LEU A 46 -5.98 -21.57 -3.22
N ARG A 47 -5.09 -20.56 -3.18
CA ARG A 47 -4.72 -19.87 -1.94
C ARG A 47 -5.74 -18.83 -1.49
N THR A 48 -6.44 -18.19 -2.43
CA THR A 48 -7.18 -16.94 -2.15
C THR A 48 -8.67 -17.05 -2.45
N GLY A 49 -9.10 -18.05 -3.20
CA GLY A 49 -10.47 -18.19 -3.70
C GLY A 49 -10.86 -17.18 -4.79
N VAL A 50 -9.96 -16.28 -5.19
CA VAL A 50 -10.24 -15.19 -6.13
C VAL A 50 -9.72 -15.54 -7.52
N MET A 51 -10.62 -15.54 -8.49
CA MET A 51 -10.28 -15.75 -9.91
C MET A 51 -9.61 -14.53 -10.53
N GLU A 52 -10.00 -13.33 -10.11
CA GLU A 52 -9.42 -12.08 -10.59
C GLU A 52 -7.97 -11.89 -10.11
N ARG A 53 -7.27 -10.96 -10.75
CA ARG A 53 -5.94 -10.55 -10.29
C ARG A 53 -6.06 -9.77 -8.98
N ILE A 54 -5.39 -10.25 -7.95
CA ILE A 54 -5.22 -9.51 -6.71
C ILE A 54 -4.42 -8.23 -6.99
N PRO A 55 -4.94 -7.04 -6.61
CA PRO A 55 -4.21 -5.80 -6.76
C PRO A 55 -2.87 -5.90 -6.03
N GLN A 56 -1.79 -5.75 -6.79
CA GLN A 56 -0.49 -5.55 -6.14
C GLN A 56 -0.48 -4.14 -5.53
N PRO A 57 -0.01 -3.99 -4.28
CA PRO A 57 0.14 -2.68 -3.69
C PRO A 57 1.04 -1.85 -4.62
N ARG A 58 0.46 -0.77 -5.18
CA ARG A 58 1.17 0.12 -6.12
C ARG A 58 2.27 0.92 -5.42
N TYR A 59 2.14 1.07 -4.11
CA TYR A 59 3.06 1.79 -3.26
C TYR A 59 3.69 0.82 -2.28
N GLY A 60 4.87 1.17 -1.75
CA GLY A 60 5.61 0.37 -0.78
C GLY A 60 4.81 0.06 0.50
N PRO A 61 5.47 -0.43 1.55
CA PRO A 61 4.78 -0.82 2.78
C PRO A 61 3.86 0.27 3.31
N VAL A 62 2.73 -0.14 3.87
CA VAL A 62 1.74 0.76 4.49
C VAL A 62 2.46 1.67 5.49
N SER A 63 2.13 2.96 5.46
CA SER A 63 2.72 3.95 6.35
C SER A 63 2.59 3.50 7.81
N ARG A 64 3.69 3.51 8.57
CA ARG A 64 3.69 3.28 10.03
C ARG A 64 2.93 4.37 10.80
N VAL A 65 2.65 5.49 10.16
CA VAL A 65 1.87 6.59 10.73
C VAL A 65 0.40 6.21 10.67
N THR A 66 -0.17 5.91 11.84
CA THR A 66 -1.59 5.63 12.03
C THR A 66 -2.39 6.92 12.16
N ALA A 67 -3.72 6.84 12.03
CA ALA A 67 -4.60 7.98 12.28
C ALA A 67 -4.46 8.52 13.73
N GLU A 68 -4.13 7.65 14.67
CA GLU A 68 -3.83 8.02 16.05
C GLU A 68 -2.54 8.87 16.16
N ALA A 69 -1.48 8.49 15.44
CA ALA A 69 -0.25 9.27 15.36
C ALA A 69 -0.49 10.66 14.76
N GLU A 70 -1.36 10.76 13.75
CA GLU A 70 -1.76 12.05 13.18
C GLU A 70 -2.50 12.92 14.21
N ARG A 71 -3.47 12.37 14.96
CA ARG A 71 -4.17 13.13 16.01
C ARG A 71 -3.21 13.62 17.11
N LEU A 72 -2.34 12.74 17.60
CA LEU A 72 -1.35 13.09 18.63
C LEU A 72 -0.45 14.24 18.18
N LEU A 73 0.04 14.21 16.93
CA LEU A 73 0.84 15.31 16.37
C LEU A 73 0.05 16.61 16.25
N GLN A 74 -1.23 16.53 15.87
CA GLN A 74 -2.08 17.71 15.76
C GLN A 74 -2.30 18.37 17.12
N ASP A 75 -2.59 17.59 18.14
CA ASP A 75 -2.78 18.10 19.50
C ASP A 75 -1.48 18.68 20.05
N GLN A 76 -0.34 18.04 19.77
CA GLN A 76 0.93 18.55 20.25
C GLN A 76 1.40 19.84 19.54
N VAL A 77 1.13 19.97 18.24
CA VAL A 77 1.38 21.23 17.51
C VAL A 77 0.42 22.34 17.95
N ARG A 78 -0.80 22.01 18.35
CA ARG A 78 -1.75 22.98 18.93
C ARG A 78 -1.30 23.46 20.31
N ALA A 79 -0.84 22.55 21.16
CA ALA A 79 -0.34 22.87 22.50
C ALA A 79 0.98 23.66 22.45
N ASN A 80 1.90 23.29 21.55
CA ASN A 80 3.16 23.98 21.35
C ASN A 80 3.47 24.19 19.85
N PRO A 81 3.08 25.34 19.28
CA PRO A 81 3.28 25.65 17.86
C PRO A 81 4.75 25.78 17.42
N ASP A 82 5.68 26.01 18.35
CA ASP A 82 7.11 26.12 18.07
C ASP A 82 7.87 24.80 18.31
N ALA A 83 7.15 23.71 18.56
CA ALA A 83 7.73 22.37 18.71
C ALA A 83 8.58 22.00 17.48
N THR A 84 9.81 21.56 17.75
CA THR A 84 10.76 21.14 16.72
C THR A 84 10.41 19.76 16.19
N LEU A 85 10.89 19.43 14.98
CA LEU A 85 10.72 18.10 14.41
C LEU A 85 11.34 16.99 15.29
N ALA A 86 12.36 17.31 16.08
CA ALA A 86 13.00 16.35 16.98
C ALA A 86 12.07 16.01 18.17
N GLU A 87 11.46 17.03 18.76
CA GLU A 87 10.51 16.88 19.87
C GLU A 87 9.26 16.10 19.43
N LEU A 88 8.70 16.42 18.27
CA LEU A 88 7.54 15.71 17.72
C LEU A 88 7.85 14.22 17.44
N ARG A 89 9.10 13.91 17.03
CA ARG A 89 9.53 12.51 16.87
C ARG A 89 9.65 11.80 18.21
N GLN A 90 10.14 12.48 19.24
CA GLN A 90 10.24 11.93 20.58
C GLN A 90 8.85 11.63 21.16
N VAL A 91 7.86 12.50 20.93
CA VAL A 91 6.47 12.28 21.33
C VAL A 91 5.90 11.03 20.65
N LEU A 92 6.08 10.87 19.33
CA LEU A 92 5.63 9.66 18.63
C LEU A 92 6.30 8.38 19.17
N TRP A 93 7.58 8.45 19.52
CA TRP A 93 8.29 7.33 20.10
C TRP A 93 7.77 6.99 21.50
N ASN A 94 7.54 8.00 22.33
CA ASN A 94 7.13 7.81 23.72
C ASN A 94 5.72 7.23 23.83
N GLU A 95 4.78 7.79 23.08
CA GLU A 95 3.36 7.43 23.17
C GLU A 95 3.01 6.20 22.33
N LEU A 96 3.52 6.11 21.10
CA LEU A 96 3.08 5.11 20.12
C LEU A 96 4.18 4.15 19.66
N ARG A 97 5.42 4.31 20.15
CA ARG A 97 6.60 3.54 19.70
C ARG A 97 6.81 3.59 18.18
N ILE A 98 6.36 4.68 17.56
CA ILE A 98 6.51 4.91 16.12
C ILE A 98 7.78 5.72 15.88
N GLU A 99 8.73 5.11 15.19
CA GLU A 99 9.94 5.80 14.75
C GLU A 99 9.83 6.15 13.26
N ILE A 100 9.96 7.45 12.97
CA ILE A 100 10.01 7.97 11.60
C ILE A 100 11.22 8.90 11.42
N SER A 101 11.70 9.00 10.18
CA SER A 101 12.80 9.90 9.84
C SER A 101 12.39 11.37 9.89
N ARG A 102 13.36 12.28 10.01
CA ARG A 102 13.09 13.74 9.99
C ARG A 102 12.39 14.18 8.70
N SER A 103 12.75 13.60 7.55
CA SER A 103 12.12 13.92 6.26
C SER A 103 10.70 13.37 6.14
N GLN A 104 10.41 12.23 6.76
CA GLN A 104 9.06 11.69 6.84
C GLN A 104 8.18 12.52 7.76
N MET A 105 8.71 12.96 8.92
CA MET A 105 8.00 13.88 9.82
C MET A 105 7.63 15.19 9.14
N SER A 106 8.59 15.82 8.43
CA SER A 106 8.31 17.06 7.68
C SER A 106 7.22 16.86 6.61
N ARG A 107 7.30 15.77 5.83
CA ARG A 107 6.27 15.41 4.84
C ARG A 107 4.91 15.15 5.48
N LEU A 108 4.89 14.53 6.65
CA LEU A 108 3.67 14.23 7.40
C LEU A 108 2.99 15.53 7.87
N LEU A 109 3.72 16.43 8.53
CA LEU A 109 3.18 17.72 8.97
C LEU A 109 2.69 18.57 7.80
N HIS A 110 3.42 18.55 6.67
CA HIS A 110 2.97 19.23 5.45
C HIS A 110 1.67 18.63 4.90
N ARG A 111 1.53 17.30 4.89
CA ARG A 111 0.30 16.61 4.45
C ARG A 111 -0.88 16.96 5.35
N MET A 112 -0.63 17.04 6.67
CA MET A 112 -1.62 17.46 7.67
C MET A 112 -1.90 18.96 7.66
N GLN A 113 -1.27 19.73 6.76
CA GLN A 113 -1.38 21.18 6.66
C GLN A 113 -0.97 21.94 7.95
N LEU A 114 -0.23 21.29 8.84
CA LEU A 114 0.34 21.88 10.06
C LEU A 114 1.60 22.66 9.69
N ARG A 115 1.41 23.85 9.14
CA ARG A 115 2.50 24.76 8.80
C ARG A 115 2.83 25.64 9.99
N ARG A 116 4.13 25.80 10.27
CA ARG A 116 4.60 26.80 11.24
C ARG A 116 4.15 28.19 10.77
N LYS A 117 3.32 28.86 11.57
CA LYS A 117 2.95 30.24 11.30
C LYS A 117 4.19 31.12 11.49
N LYS A 118 4.65 31.76 10.41
CA LYS A 118 5.79 32.69 10.47
C LYS A 118 5.29 34.02 11.03
N ASN A 119 5.42 34.23 12.33
CA ASN A 119 5.31 35.57 12.89
C ASN A 119 6.65 36.27 12.63
N ALA A 120 6.65 37.31 11.78
CA ALA A 120 7.83 38.12 11.58
C ALA A 120 8.17 38.80 12.90
N SER A 121 9.29 38.44 13.52
CA SER A 121 9.86 39.20 14.62
C SER A 121 10.22 40.58 14.07
N ARG A 122 9.34 41.57 14.23
CA ARG A 122 9.71 42.97 14.05
C ARG A 122 10.60 43.33 15.24
N ARG A 123 11.89 43.50 14.96
CA ARG A 123 12.79 44.35 15.76
C ARG A 123 12.69 45.76 15.22
#